data_AF-A0A844ZW95-F1
#
_entry.id   AF-A0A844ZW95-F1
#
_cell.length_a   1.000
_cell.length_b   1.000
_cell.length_c   1.000
_cell.angle_alpha   90.00
_cell.angle_beta   90.00
_cell.angle_gamma   90.00
#
_symmetry.space_group_name_H-M   'P 1'
#
loop_
_entity.id
_entity.type
_entity.pdbx_description
1 polymer ?
#
loop_
_entity_poly.entity_id
_entity_poly.type
_entity_poly.pdbx_seq_one_letter_code
_entity_poly.pdbx_strand_id
1 'polypeptide(L)' 'MTELFGPRAAQLAGLAAQTLGWRPAEFWNATPPDLALALKELAPAKGGLSRRELDSLLESERDG' A
#
# COMPACT_ATOMS: atom_id res chain seq x y z
N MET A 1 23.34 8.59 17.04
CA MET A 1 23.63 8.53 15.59
C MET A 1 22.52 9.27 14.88
N THR A 2 22.82 10.43 14.31
CA THR A 2 21.82 11.20 13.54
C THR A 2 21.75 10.57 12.16
N GLU A 3 20.72 9.77 11.91
CA GLU A 3 20.39 9.25 10.60
C GLU A 3 20.34 10.40 9.59
N LEU A 4 21.07 10.27 8.48
CA LEU A 4 21.09 11.30 7.45
C LEU A 4 19.74 11.32 6.74
N PHE A 5 19.13 12.51 6.68
CA PHE A 5 17.83 12.71 6.04
C PHE A 5 17.80 12.22 4.58
N GLY A 6 18.87 12.46 3.81
CA GLY A 6 18.94 12.10 2.38
C GLY A 6 18.73 10.61 2.10
N PRO A 7 19.55 9.70 2.66
CA PRO A 7 19.36 8.26 2.50
C PRO A 7 17.97 7.75 2.91
N ARG A 8 17.40 8.29 4.00
CA ARG A 8 16.06 7.90 4.47
C ARG A 8 14.94 8.43 3.57
N ALA A 9 15.05 9.66 3.10
CA ALA A 9 14.11 10.23 2.15
C ALA A 9 14.12 9.46 0.82
N ALA A 10 15.29 9.03 0.34
CA ALA A 10 15.39 8.19 -0.87
C ALA A 10 14.72 6.81 -0.69
N GLN A 11 14.90 6.17 0.46
CA GLN A 11 14.21 4.91 0.79
C GLN A 11 12.70 5.09 0.79
N LEU A 12 12.19 6.16 1.41
CA LEU A 12 10.76 6.47 1.46
C LEU A 12 10.18 6.80 0.08
N ALA A 13 10.92 7.52 -0.76
CA ALA A 13 10.52 7.79 -2.14
C ALA A 13 10.37 6.49 -2.95
N GLY A 14 11.29 5.53 -2.77
CA GLY A 14 11.21 4.21 -3.40
C GLY A 14 10.03 3.38 -2.89
N LEU A 15 9.69 3.49 -1.60
CA LEU A 15 8.50 2.84 -1.06
C LEU A 15 7.22 3.44 -1.66
N ALA A 16 7.10 4.78 -1.66
CA ALA A 16 5.95 5.48 -2.22
C ALA A 16 5.73 5.16 -3.71
N ALA A 17 6.80 5.02 -4.50
CA ALA A 17 6.69 4.60 -5.89
C ALA A 17 6.13 3.18 -6.05
N GLN A 18 6.53 2.25 -5.18
CA GLN A 18 6.09 0.85 -5.26
C GLN A 18 4.67 0.63 -4.72
N THR A 19 4.31 1.31 -3.63
CA THR A 19 3.03 1.08 -2.95
C THR A 19 1.92 2.01 -3.42
N LEU A 20 2.25 3.27 -3.74
CA LEU A 20 1.28 4.30 -4.11
C LEU A 20 1.33 4.64 -5.61
N GLY A 21 2.33 4.16 -6.35
CA GLY A 21 2.54 4.51 -7.76
C GLY A 21 3.03 5.93 -7.98
N TRP A 22 3.48 6.62 -6.92
CA TRP A 22 3.92 8.01 -7.01
C TRP A 22 5.20 8.16 -7.82
N ARG A 23 5.24 9.15 -8.71
CA ARG A 23 6.51 9.59 -9.32
C ARG A 23 7.36 10.32 -8.28
N PRO A 24 8.68 10.43 -8.45
CA PRO A 24 9.55 11.13 -7.51
C PRO A 24 9.08 12.55 -7.16
N ALA A 25 8.52 13.29 -8.13
CA ALA A 25 8.02 14.65 -7.91
C ALA A 25 6.83 14.71 -6.94
N GLU A 26 5.98 13.68 -6.91
CA GLU A 26 4.83 13.60 -6.02
C GLU A 26 5.29 13.39 -4.57
N PHE A 27 6.29 12.52 -4.35
CA PHE A 27 6.91 12.33 -3.04
C PHE A 27 7.56 13.61 -2.51
N TRP A 28 8.32 14.33 -3.33
CA TRP A 28 9.03 15.54 -2.88
C TRP A 28 8.10 16.74 -2.63
N ASN A 29 6.91 16.75 -3.24
CA ASN A 29 5.90 17.76 -2.99
C ASN A 29 4.95 17.41 -1.83
N ALA A 30 4.87 16.13 -1.45
CA ALA A 30 4.04 15.68 -0.34
C ALA A 30 4.63 16.10 1.00
N THR A 31 3.77 16.56 1.92
CA THR A 31 4.19 16.84 3.29
C THR A 31 4.28 15.54 4.10
N PRO A 32 5.03 15.51 5.23
CA PRO A 32 5.06 14.32 6.09
C PRO A 32 3.67 13.85 6.56
N PRO A 33 2.70 14.73 6.91
CA PRO A 33 1.31 14.33 7.15
C PRO A 33 0.62 13.68 5.94
N ASP A 34 0.84 14.18 4.72
CA ASP A 34 0.26 13.59 3.50
C ASP A 34 0.78 12.17 3.29
N LEU A 35 2.08 11.96 3.50
CA LEU A 35 2.70 10.64 3.38
C LEU A 35 2.16 9.68 4.46
N ALA A 36 2.03 10.15 5.70
CA ALA A 36 1.47 9.36 6.80
C ALA A 36 0.00 8.98 6.53
N LEU A 37 -0.77 9.89 5.94
CA LEU A 37 -2.15 9.65 5.53
C LEU A 37 -2.23 8.63 4.39
N ALA A 38 -1.37 8.75 3.37
CA ALA A 38 -1.35 7.87 2.21
C ALA A 38 -0.92 6.42 2.56
N LEU A 39 -0.04 6.26 3.56
CA LEU A 39 0.41 4.95 4.05
C LEU A 39 -0.49 4.35 5.13
N LYS A 40 -1.45 5.11 5.65
CA LYS A 40 -2.33 4.61 6.70
C LYS A 40 -3.17 3.47 6.15
N GLU A 41 -3.13 2.32 6.84
CA GLU A 41 -4.05 1.22 6.55
C GLU A 41 -5.49 1.75 6.62
N LEU A 42 -6.19 1.70 5.49
CA LEU A 42 -7.62 1.89 5.49
C LEU A 42 -8.20 0.74 6.31
N ALA A 43 -9.10 1.06 7.25
CA ALA A 43 -9.79 0.05 8.05
C ALA A 43 -10.25 -1.06 7.10
N PRO A 44 -10.04 -2.35 7.45
CA PRO A 44 -10.35 -3.45 6.55
C PRO A 44 -11.78 -3.24 6.04
N ALA A 45 -11.92 -3.15 4.72
CA ALA A 45 -13.23 -3.12 4.11
C ALA A 45 -14.01 -4.28 4.72
N LYS A 46 -15.09 -3.99 5.44
CA LYS A 46 -15.93 -5.04 6.03
C LYS A 46 -16.44 -5.89 4.87
N GLY A 47 -15.86 -7.07 4.67
CA GLY A 47 -16.28 -8.01 3.64
C GLY A 47 -15.29 -8.22 2.48
N GLY A 48 -14.01 -8.44 2.78
CA GLY A 48 -13.16 -9.18 1.83
C GLY A 48 -13.56 -10.66 1.82
N LEU A 49 -13.61 -11.26 0.63
CA LEU A 49 -13.84 -12.70 0.48
C LEU A 49 -12.74 -13.47 1.21
N SER A 50 -13.13 -14.31 2.17
CA SER A 50 -12.19 -15.21 2.83
C SER A 50 -11.67 -16.25 1.85
N ARG A 51 -10.51 -16.83 2.15
CA ARG A 51 -9.95 -17.90 1.33
C ARG A 51 -10.92 -19.08 1.17
N ARG A 52 -11.68 -19.40 2.21
CA ARG A 52 -12.71 -20.46 2.17
C ARG A 52 -13.84 -20.13 1.21
N GLU A 53 -14.33 -18.89 1.23
CA GLU A 53 -15.41 -18.47 0.34
C GLU A 53 -14.95 -18.43 -1.13
N LEU A 54 -13.69 -18.07 -1.38
CA LEU A 54 -13.07 -18.18 -2.71
C LEU A 54 -13.02 -19.64 -3.19
N ASP A 55 -12.54 -20.54 -2.34
CA ASP A 55 -12.41 -21.96 -2.69
C ASP A 55 -13.80 -22.58 -2.97
N SER A 56 -14.84 -22.20 -2.21
CA SER A 56 -16.23 -22.62 -2.46
C SER A 56 -16.81 -22.13 -3.80
N LEU A 57 -16.52 -20.90 -4.21
CA LEU A 57 -16.95 -20.39 -5.52
C LEU A 57 -16.27 -21.15 -6.66
N LEU A 58 -14.97 -21.40 -6.55
CA LEU A 58 -14.19 -22.14 -7.56
C LEU A 58 -14.68 -23.58 -7.73
N GLU A 59 -15.11 -24.23 -6.64
CA GLU A 59 -15.68 -25.58 -6.68
C GLU A 59 -17.06 -25.57 -7.36
N SER A 60 -17.92 -24.60 -7.04
CA SER A 60 -19.26 -24.48 -7.66
C SER A 60 -19.24 -24.21 -9.17
N GLU A 61 -18.25 -23.47 -9.69
CA GLU A 61 -18.09 -23.21 -11.14
C GLU A 61 -17.55 -24.43 -11.90
N ARG A 62 -16.89 -25.35 -11.21
CA ARG A 62 -16.28 -26.54 -11.83
C ARG A 62 -17.25 -27.71 -11.93
N ASP A 63 -18.24 -27.75 -11.04
CA ASP A 63 -19.24 -28.82 -10.95
C ASP A 63 -20.57 -28.48 -11.66
N GLY A 64 -20.64 -27.32 -12.33
CA GLY A 64 -21.75 -26.88 -13.21
C GLY A 64 -21.43 -27.04 -14.69
#